data_AF-A0A210R468-F1
#
_entry.id   AF-A0A210R468-F1
#
_cell.length_a   1.000
_cell.length_b   1.000
_cell.length_c   1.000
_cell.angle_alpha   90.00
_cell.angle_beta   90.00
_cell.angle_gamma   90.00
#
_symmetry.space_group_name_H-M   'P 1'
#
loop_
_entity.id
_entity.type
_entity.pdbx_description
1 polymer ?
#
loop_
_entity_poly.entity_id
_entity_poly.type
_entity_poly.pdbx_seq_one_letter_code
_entity_poly.pdbx_strand_id
1 'polypeptide(L)'
;MRVNTGRVDIFILSEHVFKFCENLQYSRLFELSAVTSTIKDCRLSVSLFLANMCLLPLLWFIQIISAVQDFPALDHIRTRTSASTQTHASQALIGRIVGKRANEFTAHVQPDLGPKDRDTFKIWSSGSYVNITGTTGVAVAMGLYYYLTNHCGCQYTWAGQQMNIPSPLPKVPAPGIKVTTNDRFRYYQNVCTVDYSFVWYNWTDWQQQLDWMALHGINMPLAFTGQEAIFQQVYMEMGLTMKEVQDHFAGPAFLAWSRMGNMHGWGGPLPQSWINQQLVLQHKILDRARELGMIPVLPGFAGHVPSAITRIFPNANVSHLPDWGHFNSSFCCNLLLDFSDPLFKRIGHEVVKEMLNEFGTDHVYNIDTFNEMLPKSSSPTYLAQSAKTVFEALTSADQQAVWLMQGWIFENSVDFWKSPQIKAVVTAVPKGRMIILELFAENRPVYRHTESYFGQPFIWSMLHNFGGTLELYGSFDSINTGPAAGRNFPNSTMIGIGMAPEGINQNEVIYEFMAENAWVPQPRGVSQWELIDKTLIF
;
A
#
# COMPACT_ATOMS: atom_id res chain seq x y z
N MET A 1 -32.43 -8.32 37.27
CA MET A 1 -32.24 -9.73 37.69
C MET A 1 -32.71 -10.62 36.55
N ARG A 2 -31.96 -11.68 36.20
CA ARG A 2 -32.17 -12.61 35.06
C ARG A 2 -32.03 -12.02 33.64
N VAL A 3 -30.80 -12.18 33.16
CA VAL A 3 -30.37 -12.30 31.75
C VAL A 3 -31.17 -13.41 31.04
N ASN A 4 -31.38 -13.28 29.73
CA ASN A 4 -31.75 -14.42 28.88
C ASN A 4 -30.92 -14.40 27.58
N THR A 5 -29.97 -15.32 27.46
CA THR A 5 -29.03 -15.45 26.33
C THR A 5 -29.50 -16.54 25.37
N GLY A 6 -29.79 -16.20 24.12
CA GLY A 6 -30.02 -17.18 23.05
C GLY A 6 -28.70 -17.70 22.50
N ARG A 7 -28.34 -18.95 22.81
CA ARG A 7 -27.41 -19.75 21.99
C ARG A 7 -28.22 -20.54 20.97
N VAL A 8 -27.65 -20.78 19.80
CA VAL A 8 -28.14 -21.76 18.82
C VAL A 8 -27.08 -22.86 18.72
N ASP A 9 -27.52 -24.11 18.81
CA ASP A 9 -26.65 -25.27 18.96
C ASP A 9 -26.01 -25.72 17.63
N ILE A 10 -24.73 -26.10 17.69
CA ILE A 10 -24.04 -26.83 16.63
C ILE A 10 -23.97 -28.30 17.05
N PHE A 11 -24.58 -29.18 16.24
CA PHE A 11 -24.54 -30.62 16.48
C PHE A 11 -23.18 -31.21 16.13
N ILE A 12 -22.59 -31.93 17.09
CA ILE A 12 -21.48 -32.85 16.89
C ILE A 12 -22.07 -34.25 16.64
N LEU A 13 -21.57 -34.96 15.63
CA LEU A 13 -21.73 -36.41 15.51
C LEU A 13 -20.37 -37.08 15.31
N SER A 14 -20.19 -38.22 15.98
CA SER A 14 -18.89 -38.79 16.33
C SER A 14 -18.45 -39.96 15.44
N GLU A 15 -17.19 -40.32 15.62
CA GLU A 15 -16.51 -41.50 15.08
C GLU A 15 -17.25 -42.85 15.28
N HIS A 16 -17.03 -43.81 14.37
CA HIS A 16 -16.35 -45.10 14.63
C HIS A 16 -16.58 -46.13 13.50
N VAL A 17 -15.49 -46.60 12.85
CA VAL A 17 -15.31 -48.02 12.45
C VAL A 17 -13.80 -48.35 12.57
N PHE A 18 -13.49 -49.59 12.97
CA PHE A 18 -12.21 -50.00 13.58
C PHE A 18 -11.16 -50.61 12.62
N LYS A 19 -9.93 -50.64 13.14
CA LYS A 19 -8.70 -51.35 12.70
C LYS A 19 -8.88 -52.77 12.14
N PHE A 20 -8.05 -53.11 11.16
CA PHE A 20 -7.37 -54.41 10.96
C PHE A 20 -6.23 -54.19 9.92
N CYS A 21 -4.98 -54.66 10.03
CA CYS A 21 -4.25 -55.34 11.13
C CYS A 21 -2.73 -55.00 11.03
N GLU A 22 -1.83 -55.78 11.64
CA GLU A 22 -0.37 -55.57 11.67
C GLU A 22 0.46 -56.54 10.78
N ASN A 23 1.78 -56.26 10.72
CA ASN A 23 2.90 -57.18 10.51
C ASN A 23 3.13 -57.80 9.11
N LEU A 24 4.25 -57.39 8.48
CA LEU A 24 5.42 -58.27 8.36
C LEU A 24 6.72 -57.49 8.06
N GLN A 25 7.86 -58.10 8.37
CA GLN A 25 9.16 -57.46 8.62
C GLN A 25 10.28 -58.28 7.93
N TYR A 26 11.43 -57.66 7.62
CA TYR A 26 12.64 -58.26 6.99
C TYR A 26 12.47 -58.68 5.51
N SER A 27 13.51 -58.75 4.64
CA SER A 27 14.95 -58.95 4.89
C SER A 27 15.87 -58.45 3.74
N ARG A 28 17.11 -58.00 4.09
CA ARG A 28 18.45 -58.38 3.55
C ARG A 28 18.68 -58.44 2.00
N LEU A 29 19.58 -57.65 1.39
CA LEU A 29 21.09 -57.59 1.41
C LEU A 29 21.77 -58.33 0.22
N PHE A 30 23.01 -57.92 -0.09
CA PHE A 30 23.95 -58.33 -1.17
C PHE A 30 23.68 -57.71 -2.57
N GLU A 31 24.53 -56.93 -3.24
CA GLU A 31 26.01 -56.81 -3.42
C GLU A 31 26.64 -57.63 -4.58
N LEU A 32 27.39 -56.90 -5.42
CA LEU A 32 28.58 -57.28 -6.24
C LEU A 32 28.50 -58.54 -7.14
N SER A 33 28.71 -58.44 -8.46
CA SER A 33 30.03 -58.16 -9.05
C SER A 33 30.00 -58.12 -10.60
N ALA A 34 31.12 -57.79 -11.24
CA ALA A 34 31.25 -57.53 -12.68
C ALA A 34 31.55 -58.78 -13.54
N VAL A 35 31.42 -58.67 -14.88
CA VAL A 35 32.46 -59.03 -15.88
C VAL A 35 32.04 -58.56 -17.31
N THR A 36 33.01 -58.50 -18.22
CA THR A 36 33.11 -57.65 -19.42
C THR A 36 32.78 -58.32 -20.77
N SER A 37 32.83 -57.49 -21.84
CA SER A 37 32.79 -57.80 -23.30
C SER A 37 31.38 -57.93 -23.91
N THR A 38 31.10 -57.49 -25.15
CA THR A 38 32.00 -57.27 -26.30
C THR A 38 31.62 -56.02 -27.12
N ILE A 39 32.62 -55.32 -27.67
CA ILE A 39 32.44 -54.22 -28.64
C ILE A 39 32.37 -54.78 -30.06
N LYS A 40 31.28 -54.51 -30.80
CA LYS A 40 31.27 -54.21 -32.26
C LYS A 40 29.88 -53.76 -32.71
N ASP A 41 29.88 -52.89 -33.73
CA ASP A 41 28.74 -52.34 -34.49
C ASP A 41 28.22 -50.94 -34.10
N CYS A 42 29.16 -50.05 -33.76
CA CYS A 42 28.94 -48.60 -33.85
C CYS A 42 29.45 -48.07 -35.19
N ARG A 43 28.58 -47.96 -36.21
CA ARG A 43 28.80 -47.10 -37.41
C ARG A 43 27.61 -46.94 -38.39
N LEU A 44 26.34 -46.96 -37.95
CA LEU A 44 25.23 -46.54 -38.83
C LEU A 44 23.92 -46.08 -38.13
N SER A 45 24.00 -45.31 -37.03
CA SER A 45 22.79 -44.69 -36.43
C SER A 45 22.98 -43.34 -35.70
N VAL A 46 24.23 -42.88 -35.53
CA VAL A 46 24.53 -41.68 -34.71
C VAL A 46 24.13 -40.36 -35.43
N SER A 47 24.07 -40.35 -36.77
CA SER A 47 23.84 -39.13 -37.55
C SER A 47 22.39 -38.62 -37.58
N LEU A 48 21.39 -39.49 -37.33
CA LEU A 48 19.97 -39.06 -37.27
C LEU A 48 19.49 -38.72 -35.84
N PHE A 49 20.14 -39.26 -34.80
CA PHE A 49 19.78 -38.92 -33.42
C PHE A 49 20.33 -37.54 -32.99
N LEU A 50 21.51 -37.15 -33.48
CA LEU A 50 22.11 -35.84 -33.17
C LEU A 50 21.39 -34.66 -33.85
N ALA A 51 20.70 -34.87 -34.97
CA ALA A 51 19.94 -33.80 -35.64
C ALA A 51 18.68 -33.36 -34.87
N ASN A 52 18.02 -34.30 -34.17
CA ASN A 52 16.81 -34.01 -33.39
C ASN A 52 17.09 -33.58 -31.93
N MET A 53 18.30 -33.78 -31.40
CA MET A 53 18.66 -33.31 -30.05
C MET A 53 19.19 -31.87 -29.99
N CYS A 54 19.46 -31.22 -31.14
CA CYS A 54 19.93 -29.84 -31.18
C CYS A 54 18.81 -28.77 -31.29
N LEU A 55 17.55 -29.16 -31.48
CA LEU A 55 16.41 -28.25 -31.60
C LEU A 55 15.48 -28.20 -30.37
N LEU A 56 15.67 -29.10 -29.40
CA LEU A 56 14.84 -29.18 -28.19
C LEU A 56 15.36 -28.43 -26.93
N PRO A 57 16.65 -28.09 -26.76
CA PRO A 57 17.07 -27.29 -25.60
C PRO A 57 16.89 -25.77 -25.79
N LEU A 58 16.64 -25.28 -27.02
CA LEU A 58 16.41 -23.84 -27.27
C LEU A 58 15.04 -23.31 -26.77
N LEU A 59 14.12 -24.19 -26.37
CA LEU A 59 12.78 -23.81 -25.91
C LEU A 59 12.64 -23.71 -24.38
N TRP A 60 13.71 -23.97 -23.61
CA TRP A 60 13.69 -24.02 -22.14
C TRP A 60 14.49 -22.90 -21.44
N PHE A 61 14.87 -21.85 -22.17
CA PHE A 61 15.43 -20.61 -21.60
C PHE A 61 14.78 -19.33 -22.15
N ILE A 62 13.52 -19.42 -22.59
CA ILE A 62 12.65 -18.24 -22.51
C ILE A 62 12.31 -18.08 -21.03
N GLN A 63 13.13 -17.32 -20.30
CA GLN A 63 12.56 -16.57 -19.19
C GLN A 63 11.41 -15.77 -19.79
N ILE A 64 10.18 -16.09 -19.37
CA ILE A 64 9.07 -15.17 -19.58
C ILE A 64 9.40 -13.97 -18.69
N ILE A 65 10.15 -13.04 -19.28
CA ILE A 65 10.08 -11.64 -18.90
C ILE A 65 8.64 -11.28 -19.22
N SER A 66 7.74 -11.49 -18.26
CA SER A 66 6.41 -10.91 -18.28
C SER A 66 6.66 -9.43 -18.47
N ALA A 67 6.38 -8.96 -19.69
CA ALA A 67 6.62 -7.56 -20.05
C ALA A 67 5.73 -6.75 -19.11
N VAL A 68 6.36 -6.11 -18.12
CA VAL A 68 5.66 -5.27 -17.14
C VAL A 68 4.85 -4.28 -17.96
N GLN A 69 3.52 -4.31 -17.78
CA GLN A 69 2.65 -3.48 -18.59
C GLN A 69 2.98 -2.02 -18.30
N ASP A 70 3.56 -1.34 -19.28
CA ASP A 70 3.92 0.06 -19.15
C ASP A 70 2.66 0.93 -19.12
N PHE A 71 2.69 1.97 -18.29
CA PHE A 71 1.61 2.91 -18.10
C PHE A 71 2.15 4.33 -18.31
N PRO A 72 2.23 4.82 -19.56
CA PRO A 72 2.71 6.17 -19.85
C PRO A 72 1.93 7.27 -19.13
N ALA A 73 0.66 7.01 -18.82
CA ALA A 73 -0.21 7.86 -18.00
C ALA A 73 0.25 8.02 -16.54
N LEU A 74 1.29 7.29 -16.10
CA LEU A 74 1.94 7.43 -14.79
C LEU A 74 3.34 8.04 -14.88
N ASP A 75 3.93 8.30 -16.06
CA ASP A 75 5.34 8.72 -16.18
C ASP A 75 5.70 10.04 -15.46
N HIS A 76 4.71 10.90 -15.23
CA HIS A 76 4.86 12.13 -14.44
C HIS A 76 4.74 11.90 -12.92
N ILE A 77 4.24 10.76 -12.47
CA ILE A 77 4.12 10.36 -11.06
C ILE A 77 5.50 9.91 -10.54
N ARG A 78 6.31 10.90 -10.18
CA ARG A 78 7.67 10.79 -9.65
C ARG A 78 7.98 12.03 -8.82
N THR A 79 8.98 11.94 -7.94
CA THR A 79 9.43 13.10 -7.17
C THR A 79 9.84 14.27 -8.08
N ARG A 80 9.41 15.49 -7.71
CA ARG A 80 9.82 16.75 -8.33
C ARG A 80 11.00 17.42 -7.60
N THR A 81 11.38 16.88 -6.45
CA THR A 81 12.42 17.42 -5.58
C THR A 81 13.80 17.19 -6.20
N SER A 82 14.67 18.21 -6.18
CA SER A 82 16.01 18.09 -6.78
C SER A 82 16.84 17.00 -6.08
N ALA A 83 17.72 16.32 -6.83
CA ALA A 83 18.64 15.33 -6.27
C ALA A 83 19.56 15.93 -5.18
N SER A 84 19.90 17.22 -5.29
CA SER A 84 20.63 17.95 -4.24
C SER A 84 19.81 18.04 -2.95
N THR A 85 18.56 18.52 -3.03
CA THR A 85 17.66 18.61 -1.88
C THR A 85 17.45 17.25 -1.22
N GLN A 86 17.18 16.20 -2.02
CA GLN A 86 17.02 14.84 -1.51
C GLN A 86 18.31 14.32 -0.84
N THR A 87 19.50 14.63 -1.38
CA THR A 87 20.78 14.26 -0.75
C THR A 87 20.92 14.87 0.64
N HIS A 88 20.60 16.16 0.81
CA HIS A 88 20.64 16.82 2.11
C HIS A 88 19.58 16.23 3.07
N ALA A 89 18.37 15.97 2.58
CA ALA A 89 17.27 15.37 3.34
C ALA A 89 17.57 13.94 3.83
N SER A 90 18.31 13.16 3.04
CA SER A 90 18.82 11.83 3.42
C SER A 90 20.00 11.91 4.39
N GLN A 91 20.93 12.85 4.23
CA GLN A 91 22.00 13.05 5.22
C GLN A 91 21.44 13.50 6.58
N ALA A 92 20.38 14.31 6.58
CA ALA A 92 19.66 14.68 7.80
C ALA A 92 18.89 13.49 8.43
N LEU A 93 18.34 12.58 7.62
CA LEU A 93 17.77 11.32 8.10
C LEU A 93 18.83 10.46 8.77
N ILE A 94 19.95 10.21 8.08
CA ILE A 94 21.12 9.50 8.64
C ILE A 94 21.50 10.10 10.00
N GLY A 95 21.56 11.44 10.09
CA GLY A 95 21.86 12.17 11.32
C GLY A 95 20.93 11.84 12.49
N ARG A 96 19.62 11.65 12.25
CA ARG A 96 18.67 11.25 13.30
C ARG A 96 18.74 9.76 13.64
N ILE A 97 18.98 8.90 12.64
CA ILE A 97 19.01 7.44 12.83
C ILE A 97 20.31 6.98 13.52
N VAL A 98 21.49 7.45 13.10
CA VAL A 98 22.78 7.00 13.65
C VAL A 98 23.42 8.00 14.62
N GLY A 99 22.76 9.14 14.87
CA GLY A 99 23.15 10.14 15.85
C GLY A 99 24.58 10.66 15.64
N LYS A 100 25.41 10.56 16.69
CA LYS A 100 26.82 11.04 16.68
C LYS A 100 27.71 10.40 15.62
N ARG A 101 27.29 9.26 15.04
CA ARG A 101 28.03 8.53 14.00
C ARG A 101 27.71 8.98 12.57
N ALA A 102 26.88 10.02 12.40
CA ALA A 102 26.44 10.49 11.08
C ALA A 102 27.59 10.77 10.09
N ASN A 103 28.72 11.27 10.59
CA ASN A 103 29.90 11.59 9.77
C ASN A 103 30.65 10.35 9.26
N GLU A 104 30.31 9.14 9.71
CA GLU A 104 30.84 7.88 9.18
C GLU A 104 30.06 7.40 7.94
N PHE A 105 28.96 8.09 7.60
CA PHE A 105 28.07 7.78 6.49
C PHE A 105 27.94 8.96 5.53
N THR A 106 27.96 8.68 4.23
CA THR A 106 27.77 9.69 3.16
C THR A 106 26.60 9.31 2.28
N ALA A 107 25.58 10.18 2.20
CA ALA A 107 24.47 10.08 1.26
C ALA A 107 24.78 10.76 -0.08
N HIS A 108 24.25 10.19 -1.17
CA HIS A 108 24.15 10.86 -2.47
C HIS A 108 22.90 10.38 -3.22
N VAL A 109 22.19 11.29 -3.89
CA VAL A 109 21.07 10.94 -4.78
C VAL A 109 21.50 11.08 -6.23
N GLN A 110 21.45 9.97 -6.96
CA GLN A 110 21.80 9.83 -8.36
C GLN A 110 20.62 9.16 -9.12
N PRO A 111 19.74 9.95 -9.78
CA PRO A 111 18.52 9.42 -10.41
C PRO A 111 18.73 8.37 -11.51
N ASP A 112 19.90 8.36 -12.19
CA ASP A 112 20.25 7.42 -13.26
C ASP A 112 21.01 6.16 -12.78
N LEU A 113 21.11 5.95 -11.46
CA LEU A 113 21.77 4.78 -10.87
C LEU A 113 21.09 3.44 -11.24
N GLY A 114 19.78 3.46 -11.50
CA GLY A 114 18.92 2.28 -11.71
C GLY A 114 18.19 2.26 -13.04
N PRO A 115 17.43 1.18 -13.34
CA PRO A 115 16.47 1.19 -14.43
C PRO A 115 15.32 2.18 -14.15
N LYS A 116 14.65 2.64 -15.21
CA LYS A 116 13.48 3.53 -15.13
C LYS A 116 12.44 2.94 -14.17
N ASP A 117 11.81 3.82 -13.38
CA ASP A 117 10.67 3.51 -12.51
C ASP A 117 10.91 2.42 -11.44
N ARG A 118 12.17 2.09 -11.11
CA ARG A 118 12.50 1.16 -10.02
C ARG A 118 13.62 1.73 -9.15
N ASP A 119 13.34 1.93 -7.88
CA ASP A 119 14.30 2.53 -6.96
C ASP A 119 15.52 1.61 -6.80
N THR A 120 16.71 2.20 -6.89
CA THR A 120 17.98 1.47 -6.78
C THR A 120 18.86 2.16 -5.77
N PHE A 121 19.55 1.39 -4.94
CA PHE A 121 20.63 1.88 -4.10
C PHE A 121 21.92 1.10 -4.31
N LYS A 122 23.05 1.74 -3.97
CA LYS A 122 24.37 1.14 -3.91
C LYS A 122 25.05 1.53 -2.60
N ILE A 123 25.63 0.55 -1.90
CA ILE A 123 26.39 0.72 -0.65
C ILE A 123 27.83 0.23 -0.87
N TRP A 124 28.83 0.99 -0.43
CA TRP A 124 30.22 0.53 -0.40
C TRP A 124 31.04 1.23 0.68
N SER A 125 32.08 0.55 1.17
CA SER A 125 33.02 1.16 2.12
C SER A 125 34.16 1.89 1.40
N SER A 126 34.55 3.05 1.93
CA SER A 126 35.77 3.78 1.55
C SER A 126 36.56 4.09 2.82
N GLY A 127 37.66 3.37 3.04
CA GLY A 127 38.41 3.44 4.30
C GLY A 127 37.58 2.95 5.50
N SER A 128 37.20 3.89 6.37
CA SER A 128 36.32 3.70 7.53
C SER A 128 34.88 4.18 7.32
N TYR A 129 34.58 4.77 6.16
CA TYR A 129 33.28 5.38 5.86
C TYR A 129 32.39 4.45 5.03
N VAL A 130 31.07 4.54 5.21
CA VAL A 130 30.06 3.86 4.40
C VAL A 130 29.40 4.88 3.47
N ASN A 131 29.47 4.63 2.17
CA ASN A 131 28.89 5.49 1.14
C ASN A 131 27.62 4.83 0.62
N ILE A 132 26.54 5.61 0.54
CA ILE A 132 25.23 5.16 0.11
C ILE A 132 24.77 6.10 -1.01
N THR A 133 24.53 5.54 -2.19
CA THR A 133 23.94 6.28 -3.31
C THR A 133 22.61 5.66 -3.70
N GLY A 134 21.58 6.48 -3.93
CA GLY A 134 20.24 6.01 -4.29
C GLY A 134 19.63 6.81 -5.44
N THR A 135 18.68 6.24 -6.17
CA THR A 135 17.88 6.94 -7.20
C THR A 135 17.03 8.08 -6.63
N THR A 136 16.58 7.93 -5.38
CA THR A 136 15.78 8.89 -4.61
C THR A 136 16.30 8.95 -3.16
N GLY A 137 15.85 9.95 -2.39
CA GLY A 137 16.16 10.04 -0.97
C GLY A 137 15.63 8.86 -0.15
N VAL A 138 14.46 8.31 -0.53
CA VAL A 138 13.91 7.03 -0.04
C VAL A 138 14.85 5.87 -0.37
N ALA A 139 15.38 5.78 -1.60
CA ALA A 139 16.33 4.72 -1.95
C ALA A 139 17.62 4.80 -1.11
N VAL A 140 18.11 6.01 -0.78
CA VAL A 140 19.25 6.18 0.14
C VAL A 140 18.88 5.71 1.56
N ALA A 141 17.70 6.05 2.08
CA ALA A 141 17.25 5.62 3.40
C ALA A 141 17.07 4.09 3.48
N MET A 142 16.50 3.46 2.45
CA MET A 142 16.41 2.01 2.32
C MET A 142 17.80 1.35 2.23
N GLY A 143 18.76 1.98 1.56
CA GLY A 143 20.15 1.52 1.55
C GLY A 143 20.86 1.65 2.91
N LEU A 144 20.54 2.69 3.69
CA LEU A 144 20.97 2.81 5.08
C LEU A 144 20.38 1.67 5.92
N TYR A 145 19.07 1.42 5.82
CA TYR A 145 18.42 0.39 6.62
C TYR A 145 18.92 -1.01 6.28
N TYR A 146 19.11 -1.30 4.99
CA TYR A 146 19.75 -2.53 4.52
C TYR A 146 21.14 -2.73 5.14
N TYR A 147 21.98 -1.69 5.18
CA TYR A 147 23.30 -1.79 5.81
C TYR A 147 23.21 -2.02 7.32
N LEU A 148 22.30 -1.31 8.00
CA LEU A 148 22.11 -1.42 9.45
C LEU A 148 21.63 -2.83 9.85
N THR A 149 20.67 -3.40 9.14
CA THR A 149 20.17 -4.76 9.39
C THR A 149 21.22 -5.81 9.00
N ASN A 150 21.63 -5.86 7.73
CA ASN A 150 22.41 -6.96 7.15
C ASN A 150 23.89 -6.96 7.57
N HIS A 151 24.44 -5.83 8.03
CA HIS A 151 25.84 -5.74 8.45
C HIS A 151 26.04 -5.35 9.91
N CYS A 152 25.13 -4.56 10.51
CA CYS A 152 25.29 -4.06 11.87
C CYS A 152 24.41 -4.77 12.91
N GLY A 153 23.53 -5.70 12.51
CA GLY A 153 22.58 -6.36 13.42
C GLY A 153 21.63 -5.38 14.11
N CYS A 154 21.37 -4.23 13.47
CA CYS A 154 20.57 -3.14 13.99
C CYS A 154 19.15 -3.18 13.41
N GLN A 155 18.17 -2.67 14.14
CA GLN A 155 16.76 -2.67 13.73
C GLN A 155 16.04 -1.41 14.25
N TYR A 156 15.07 -0.91 13.48
CA TYR A 156 14.37 0.35 13.76
C TYR A 156 12.86 0.18 13.53
N THR A 157 12.13 -0.16 14.58
CA THR A 157 10.67 -0.37 14.53
C THR A 157 9.91 0.67 15.38
N TRP A 158 8.62 0.48 15.60
CA TRP A 158 7.77 1.39 16.37
C TRP A 158 7.93 1.17 17.88
N ALA A 159 7.89 -0.09 18.32
CA ALA A 159 7.96 -0.49 19.71
C ALA A 159 9.39 -0.56 20.26
N GLY A 160 10.40 -0.70 19.41
CA GLY A 160 11.79 -0.87 19.82
C GLY A 160 12.82 -0.45 18.78
N GLN A 161 14.05 -0.15 19.24
CA GLN A 161 15.17 0.21 18.37
C GLN A 161 16.47 -0.42 18.89
N GLN A 162 17.15 -1.17 18.04
CA GLN A 162 18.47 -1.73 18.28
C GLN A 162 19.47 -0.96 17.43
N MET A 163 20.08 0.08 18.00
CA MET A 163 20.98 0.97 17.28
C MET A 163 22.42 0.94 17.82
N ASN A 164 22.83 -0.19 18.42
CA ASN A 164 24.21 -0.45 18.83
C ASN A 164 25.08 -0.81 17.61
N ILE A 165 25.31 0.17 16.74
CA ILE A 165 26.12 0.02 15.53
C ILE A 165 27.56 -0.38 15.93
N PRO A 166 28.19 -1.41 15.33
CA PRO A 166 29.54 -1.83 15.68
C PRO A 166 30.62 -0.77 15.40
N SER A 167 31.69 -0.77 16.20
CA SER A 167 32.87 0.08 16.02
C SER A 167 34.13 -0.78 15.98
N PRO A 168 34.92 -0.77 14.87
CA PRO A 168 34.71 -0.01 13.64
C PRO A 168 33.48 -0.47 12.84
N LEU A 169 33.02 0.35 11.89
CA LEU A 169 31.94 -0.03 10.98
C LEU A 169 32.29 -1.31 10.19
N PRO A 170 31.38 -2.28 10.09
CA PRO A 170 31.52 -3.45 9.23
C PRO A 170 31.78 -3.06 7.77
N LYS A 171 32.83 -3.59 7.16
CA LYS A 171 33.20 -3.24 5.78
C LYS A 171 32.33 -3.97 4.76
N VAL A 172 31.81 -3.23 3.80
CA VAL A 172 31.15 -3.78 2.61
C VAL A 172 32.22 -4.16 1.57
N PRO A 173 32.32 -5.44 1.16
CA PRO A 173 33.32 -5.88 0.17
C PRO A 173 33.19 -5.18 -1.18
N ALA A 174 34.30 -5.04 -1.90
CA ALA A 174 34.29 -4.55 -3.28
C ALA A 174 33.54 -5.53 -4.21
N PRO A 175 32.77 -5.07 -5.20
CA PRO A 175 32.63 -3.68 -5.70
C PRO A 175 31.55 -2.83 -4.99
N GLY A 176 31.06 -3.28 -3.83
CA GLY A 176 29.87 -2.76 -3.16
C GLY A 176 28.61 -3.57 -3.50
N ILE A 177 27.57 -3.40 -2.70
CA ILE A 177 26.26 -4.03 -2.87
C ILE A 177 25.36 -3.07 -3.66
N LYS A 178 24.67 -3.57 -4.68
CA LYS A 178 23.67 -2.81 -5.46
C LYS A 178 22.35 -3.57 -5.46
N VAL A 179 21.27 -2.92 -5.03
CA VAL A 179 19.92 -3.49 -4.90
C VAL A 179 18.93 -2.60 -5.65
N THR A 180 17.96 -3.21 -6.32
CA THR A 180 16.91 -2.53 -7.08
C THR A 180 15.56 -3.10 -6.67
N THR A 181 14.56 -2.25 -6.38
CA THR A 181 13.21 -2.69 -6.03
C THR A 181 12.57 -3.49 -7.16
N ASN A 182 11.67 -4.40 -6.87
CA ASN A 182 10.88 -5.15 -7.84
C ASN A 182 9.94 -4.22 -8.61
N ASP A 183 9.29 -3.30 -7.90
CA ASP A 183 8.20 -2.46 -8.39
C ASP A 183 8.48 -0.96 -8.24
N ARG A 184 7.59 -0.17 -8.85
CA ARG A 184 7.63 1.29 -8.88
C ARG A 184 7.19 1.92 -7.55
N PHE A 185 6.11 1.43 -6.98
CA PHE A 185 5.55 1.99 -5.74
C PHE A 185 5.65 1.04 -4.56
N ARG A 186 5.99 1.60 -3.40
CA ARG A 186 5.76 0.98 -2.08
C ARG A 186 4.83 1.93 -1.33
N TYR A 187 3.57 1.52 -1.25
CA TYR A 187 2.47 2.28 -0.68
C TYR A 187 2.38 2.08 0.84
N TYR A 188 1.90 3.10 1.57
CA TYR A 188 1.65 2.97 3.00
C TYR A 188 0.43 3.76 3.50
N GLN A 189 -0.21 3.17 4.51
CA GLN A 189 -1.36 3.61 5.31
C GLN A 189 -2.72 3.10 4.81
N ASN A 190 -3.62 2.88 5.75
CA ASN A 190 -5.05 2.84 5.53
C ASN A 190 -5.63 4.23 5.85
N VAL A 191 -6.79 4.58 5.31
CA VAL A 191 -7.52 5.76 5.78
C VAL A 191 -7.89 5.65 7.26
N CYS A 192 -8.13 4.42 7.76
CA CYS A 192 -8.37 4.13 9.18
C CYS A 192 -7.14 4.38 10.08
N THR A 193 -5.90 4.32 9.57
CA THR A 193 -4.68 4.51 10.39
C THR A 193 -4.60 5.92 10.98
N VAL A 194 -5.23 6.90 10.33
CA VAL A 194 -5.31 8.28 10.82
C VAL A 194 -6.05 8.35 12.16
N ASP A 195 -7.10 7.55 12.35
CA ASP A 195 -7.91 7.56 13.57
C ASP A 195 -7.36 6.60 14.63
N TYR A 196 -7.04 5.36 14.25
CA TYR A 196 -6.61 4.32 15.18
C TYR A 196 -5.16 4.44 15.64
N SER A 197 -4.34 5.29 15.02
CA SER A 197 -2.92 5.42 15.40
C SER A 197 -2.39 6.85 15.35
N PHE A 198 -2.69 7.63 14.31
CA PHE A 198 -2.07 8.95 14.13
C PHE A 198 -2.84 10.13 14.73
N VAL A 199 -4.05 9.92 15.24
CA VAL A 199 -4.95 11.02 15.66
C VAL A 199 -4.26 11.98 16.64
N TRP A 200 -3.51 11.46 17.62
CA TRP A 200 -2.82 12.28 18.62
C TRP A 200 -1.35 12.58 18.29
N TYR A 201 -0.87 12.24 17.09
CA TYR A 201 0.52 12.46 16.70
C TYR A 201 0.82 13.95 16.56
N ASN A 202 1.92 14.37 17.19
CA ASN A 202 2.55 15.67 16.97
C ASN A 202 3.63 15.57 15.87
N TRP A 203 4.32 16.67 15.61
CA TRP A 203 5.38 16.71 14.58
C TRP A 203 6.55 15.75 14.85
N THR A 204 6.90 15.51 16.11
CA THR A 204 7.99 14.59 16.48
C THR A 204 7.64 13.16 16.08
N ASP A 205 6.42 12.73 16.38
CA ASP A 205 5.91 11.39 16.06
C ASP A 205 5.81 11.22 14.54
N TRP A 206 5.30 12.23 13.82
CA TRP A 206 5.27 12.24 12.36
C TRP A 206 6.66 12.27 11.70
N GLN A 207 7.64 12.97 12.27
CA GLN A 207 9.02 12.96 11.77
C GLN A 207 9.64 11.57 11.92
N GLN A 208 9.45 10.92 13.08
CA GLN A 208 9.88 9.55 13.31
C GLN A 208 9.19 8.58 12.35
N GLN A 209 7.88 8.75 12.12
CA GLN A 209 7.12 7.90 11.21
C GLN A 209 7.53 8.08 9.74
N LEU A 210 7.85 9.30 9.29
CA LEU A 210 8.36 9.57 7.94
C LEU A 210 9.79 9.02 7.75
N ASP A 211 10.63 9.04 8.78
CA ASP A 211 11.94 8.40 8.72
C ASP A 211 11.81 6.87 8.71
N TRP A 212 10.90 6.28 9.50
CA TRP A 212 10.56 4.85 9.43
C TRP A 212 10.07 4.45 8.03
N MET A 213 9.13 5.21 7.45
CA MET A 213 8.64 5.00 6.08
C MET A 213 9.80 4.97 5.06
N ALA A 214 10.73 5.91 5.14
CA ALA A 214 11.86 5.99 4.22
C ALA A 214 12.86 4.84 4.39
N LEU A 215 13.16 4.43 5.63
CA LEU A 215 13.99 3.25 5.92
C LEU A 215 13.37 1.96 5.32
N HIS A 216 12.04 1.85 5.35
CA HIS A 216 11.27 0.74 4.78
C HIS A 216 10.95 0.92 3.28
N GLY A 217 11.56 1.91 2.62
CA GLY A 217 11.46 2.11 1.17
C GLY A 217 10.11 2.66 0.68
N ILE A 218 9.22 3.10 1.58
CA ILE A 218 7.92 3.68 1.21
C ILE A 218 8.13 4.96 0.41
N ASN A 219 7.50 5.03 -0.78
CA ASN A 219 7.54 6.21 -1.65
C ASN A 219 6.15 6.76 -2.00
N MET A 220 5.05 6.12 -1.58
CA MET A 220 3.68 6.59 -1.81
C MET A 220 2.83 6.50 -0.52
N PRO A 221 3.03 7.39 0.46
CA PRO A 221 2.19 7.45 1.66
C PRO A 221 0.89 8.22 1.42
N LEU A 222 -0.19 7.87 2.13
CA LEU A 222 -1.33 8.80 2.31
C LEU A 222 -0.89 10.05 3.09
N ALA A 223 -1.52 11.18 2.79
CA ALA A 223 -1.34 12.44 3.53
C ALA A 223 -2.70 13.12 3.74
N PHE A 224 -3.48 12.60 4.68
CA PHE A 224 -4.88 13.00 4.94
C PHE A 224 -5.06 14.01 6.08
N THR A 225 -3.97 14.36 6.76
CA THR A 225 -3.94 15.29 7.90
C THR A 225 -4.45 16.67 7.49
N GLY A 226 -5.29 17.31 8.33
CA GLY A 226 -5.74 18.68 8.12
C GLY A 226 -6.77 18.92 7.01
N GLN A 227 -7.26 17.88 6.32
CA GLN A 227 -8.20 18.06 5.20
C GLN A 227 -9.51 18.78 5.58
N GLU A 228 -9.93 18.67 6.84
CA GLU A 228 -11.11 19.38 7.36
C GLU A 228 -10.98 20.92 7.24
N ALA A 229 -9.76 21.47 7.23
CA ALA A 229 -9.53 22.89 6.99
C ALA A 229 -9.96 23.31 5.57
N ILE A 230 -9.60 22.49 4.58
CA ILE A 230 -9.92 22.72 3.16
C ILE A 230 -11.42 22.57 2.92
N PHE A 231 -12.03 21.50 3.43
CA PHE A 231 -13.47 21.29 3.34
C PHE A 231 -14.26 22.38 4.09
N GLN A 232 -13.79 22.84 5.25
CA GLN A 232 -14.39 23.97 5.97
C GLN A 232 -14.38 25.23 5.11
N GLN A 233 -13.24 25.58 4.52
CA GLN A 233 -13.11 26.78 3.69
C GLN A 233 -14.06 26.71 2.48
N VAL A 234 -14.01 25.63 1.70
CA VAL A 234 -14.89 25.44 0.53
C VAL A 234 -16.36 25.51 0.92
N TYR A 235 -16.79 24.82 1.99
CA TYR A 235 -18.19 24.86 2.43
C TYR A 235 -18.62 26.26 2.92
N MET A 236 -17.76 26.98 3.63
CA MET A 236 -18.05 28.34 4.09
C MET A 236 -18.10 29.35 2.93
N GLU A 237 -17.20 29.26 1.95
CA GLU A 237 -17.24 30.07 0.72
C GLU A 237 -18.51 29.82 -0.11
N MET A 238 -19.05 28.59 -0.06
CA MET A 238 -20.34 28.26 -0.67
C MET A 238 -21.57 28.72 0.13
N GLY A 239 -21.40 29.19 1.37
CA GLY A 239 -22.47 29.77 2.19
C GLY A 239 -23.01 28.87 3.32
N LEU A 240 -22.30 27.80 3.70
CA LEU A 240 -22.55 27.15 4.99
C LEU A 240 -22.07 28.03 6.14
N THR A 241 -22.82 28.02 7.23
CA THR A 241 -22.38 28.64 8.49
C THR A 241 -21.35 27.74 9.18
N MET A 242 -20.50 28.33 10.03
CA MET A 242 -19.55 27.58 10.85
C MET A 242 -20.22 26.44 11.63
N LYS A 243 -21.44 26.67 12.16
CA LYS A 243 -22.18 25.65 12.90
C LYS A 243 -22.54 24.44 12.01
N GLU A 244 -22.98 24.68 10.78
CA GLU A 244 -23.37 23.59 9.86
C GLU A 244 -22.17 22.75 9.40
N VAL A 245 -20.97 23.34 9.33
CA VAL A 245 -19.72 22.61 9.11
C VAL A 245 -19.33 21.82 10.36
N GLN A 246 -19.43 22.43 11.54
CA GLN A 246 -19.15 21.80 12.84
C GLN A 246 -20.10 20.64 13.19
N ASP A 247 -21.36 20.72 12.77
CA ASP A 247 -22.35 19.65 12.93
C ASP A 247 -22.07 18.47 11.98
N HIS A 248 -21.35 18.69 10.88
CA HIS A 248 -21.03 17.65 9.89
C HIS A 248 -19.74 16.88 10.23
N PHE A 249 -18.66 17.58 10.62
CA PHE A 249 -17.41 16.89 10.96
C PHE A 249 -17.54 16.08 12.25
N ALA A 250 -17.12 14.82 12.20
CA ALA A 250 -16.98 13.99 13.39
C ALA A 250 -15.84 14.48 14.31
N GLY A 251 -15.75 13.92 15.51
CA GLY A 251 -14.65 14.15 16.44
C GLY A 251 -13.31 13.59 15.92
N PRO A 252 -12.16 14.01 16.48
CA PRO A 252 -10.84 13.70 15.93
C PRO A 252 -10.56 12.20 15.70
N ALA A 253 -11.07 11.33 16.58
CA ALA A 253 -10.87 9.88 16.54
C ALA A 253 -11.91 9.13 15.69
N PHE A 254 -12.68 9.83 14.87
CA PHE A 254 -13.72 9.26 13.98
C PHE A 254 -13.71 9.89 12.57
N LEU A 255 -12.64 10.60 12.22
CA LEU A 255 -12.54 11.33 10.95
C LEU A 255 -12.41 10.41 9.74
N ALA A 256 -11.78 9.24 9.85
CA ALA A 256 -11.69 8.25 8.76
C ALA A 256 -13.08 7.88 8.23
N TRP A 257 -14.00 7.44 9.10
CA TRP A 257 -15.38 7.10 8.73
C TRP A 257 -16.21 8.31 8.33
N SER A 258 -15.90 9.50 8.86
CA SER A 258 -16.56 10.74 8.42
C SER A 258 -16.17 11.13 7.00
N ARG A 259 -14.87 11.04 6.65
CA ARG A 259 -14.31 11.32 5.31
C ARG A 259 -14.79 10.32 4.26
N MET A 260 -14.88 9.04 4.63
CA MET A 260 -15.48 7.97 3.81
C MET A 260 -17.01 8.06 3.70
N GLY A 261 -17.65 9.04 4.35
CA GLY A 261 -19.08 9.28 4.27
C GLY A 261 -19.96 8.34 5.09
N ASN A 262 -19.38 7.42 5.87
CA ASN A 262 -20.12 6.46 6.69
C ASN A 262 -20.90 7.12 7.84
N MET A 263 -20.40 8.23 8.38
CA MET A 263 -20.99 8.94 9.52
C MET A 263 -20.73 10.46 9.48
N HIS A 264 -21.39 11.21 10.36
CA HIS A 264 -21.16 12.66 10.55
C HIS A 264 -21.41 13.05 12.01
N GLY A 265 -20.79 14.16 12.45
CA GLY A 265 -21.01 14.82 13.75
C GLY A 265 -20.61 14.06 15.03
N TRP A 266 -20.50 12.72 15.00
CA TRP A 266 -20.25 11.91 16.20
C TRP A 266 -18.91 12.23 16.86
N GLY A 267 -18.92 12.49 18.17
CA GLY A 267 -17.74 12.89 18.93
C GLY A 267 -17.24 14.32 18.65
N GLY A 268 -17.93 15.07 17.77
CA GLY A 268 -17.63 16.47 17.47
C GLY A 268 -18.26 17.45 18.47
N PRO A 269 -18.21 18.77 18.19
CA PRO A 269 -17.60 19.37 17.00
C PRO A 269 -16.07 19.47 17.11
N LEU A 270 -15.39 19.58 15.97
CA LEU A 270 -13.95 19.91 15.96
C LEU A 270 -13.71 21.36 16.44
N PRO A 271 -12.83 21.59 17.43
CA PRO A 271 -12.39 22.93 17.78
C PRO A 271 -11.59 23.56 16.63
N GLN A 272 -11.75 24.86 16.37
CA GLN A 272 -10.95 25.54 15.33
C GLN A 272 -9.44 25.46 15.59
N SER A 273 -9.02 25.38 16.85
CA SER A 273 -7.62 25.16 17.22
C SER A 273 -7.08 23.81 16.71
N TRP A 274 -7.91 22.76 16.69
CA TRP A 274 -7.57 21.47 16.11
C TRP A 274 -7.32 21.60 14.61
N ILE A 275 -8.30 22.15 13.89
CA ILE A 275 -8.25 22.32 12.43
C ILE A 275 -7.01 23.12 12.01
N ASN A 276 -6.72 24.23 12.70
CA ASN A 276 -5.54 25.04 12.44
C ASN A 276 -4.22 24.32 12.75
N GLN A 277 -4.18 23.49 13.81
CA GLN A 277 -2.98 22.72 14.16
C GLN A 277 -2.72 21.58 13.17
N GLN A 278 -3.78 20.88 12.74
CA GLN A 278 -3.69 19.82 11.74
C GLN A 278 -3.28 20.35 10.36
N LEU A 279 -3.72 21.56 9.98
CA LEU A 279 -3.25 22.27 8.78
C LEU A 279 -1.73 22.52 8.83
N VAL A 280 -1.23 23.12 9.92
CA VAL A 280 0.21 23.37 10.12
C VAL A 280 1.03 22.07 10.19
N LEU A 281 0.45 21.00 10.73
CA LEU A 281 1.10 19.69 10.78
C LEU A 281 1.22 19.06 9.38
N GLN A 282 0.16 19.13 8.57
CA GLN A 282 0.14 18.62 7.20
C GLN A 282 1.21 19.25 6.31
N HIS A 283 1.41 20.58 6.39
CA HIS A 283 2.51 21.26 5.69
C HIS A 283 3.87 20.60 5.99
N LYS A 284 4.19 20.38 7.27
CA LYS A 284 5.45 19.74 7.68
C LYS A 284 5.57 18.29 7.20
N ILE A 285 4.45 17.54 7.22
CA ILE A 285 4.41 16.15 6.72
C ILE A 285 4.73 16.14 5.22
N LEU A 286 4.05 16.96 4.44
CA LEU A 286 4.21 17.04 2.99
C LEU A 286 5.61 17.52 2.59
N ASP A 287 6.12 18.59 3.20
CA ASP A 287 7.47 19.09 2.97
C ASP A 287 8.50 17.98 3.19
N ARG A 288 8.44 17.31 4.35
CA ARG A 288 9.41 16.27 4.70
C ARG A 288 9.30 15.02 3.83
N ALA A 289 8.09 14.61 3.46
CA ALA A 289 7.86 13.50 2.55
C ALA A 289 8.43 13.80 1.15
N ARG A 290 8.15 14.99 0.61
CA ARG A 290 8.66 15.45 -0.69
C ARG A 290 10.16 15.65 -0.69
N GLU A 291 10.74 16.19 0.39
CA GLU A 291 12.18 16.31 0.59
C GLU A 291 12.90 14.97 0.47
N LEU A 292 12.31 13.89 0.98
CA LEU A 292 12.82 12.53 0.85
C LEU A 292 12.59 11.89 -0.52
N GLY A 293 11.78 12.51 -1.38
CA GLY A 293 11.42 11.98 -2.68
C GLY A 293 10.18 11.06 -2.67
N MET A 294 9.38 11.08 -1.60
CA MET A 294 8.07 10.44 -1.60
C MET A 294 7.07 11.23 -2.47
N ILE A 295 5.94 10.58 -2.77
CA ILE A 295 4.81 11.05 -3.57
C ILE A 295 3.57 10.96 -2.67
N PRO A 296 3.30 11.98 -1.83
CA PRO A 296 2.12 12.01 -0.97
C PRO A 296 0.81 11.92 -1.76
N VAL A 297 -0.10 11.08 -1.29
CA VAL A 297 -1.46 10.96 -1.85
C VAL A 297 -2.40 11.86 -1.05
N LEU A 298 -2.97 12.86 -1.72
CA LEU A 298 -3.93 13.80 -1.11
C LEU A 298 -5.36 13.24 -1.17
N PRO A 299 -6.27 13.65 -0.28
CA PRO A 299 -7.69 13.34 -0.41
C PRO A 299 -8.33 14.14 -1.56
N GLY A 300 -9.45 13.62 -2.08
CA GLY A 300 -10.31 14.34 -3.03
C GLY A 300 -11.80 14.21 -2.68
N PHE A 301 -12.67 14.80 -3.51
CA PHE A 301 -14.10 14.83 -3.23
C PHE A 301 -14.84 13.58 -3.72
N ALA A 302 -15.39 12.81 -2.79
CA ALA A 302 -16.11 11.56 -3.07
C ALA A 302 -17.63 11.73 -3.31
N GLY A 303 -18.21 12.91 -3.09
CA GLY A 303 -19.64 13.18 -3.29
C GLY A 303 -20.48 13.36 -2.02
N HIS A 304 -19.92 13.02 -0.85
CA HIS A 304 -20.56 13.19 0.45
C HIS A 304 -20.64 14.67 0.82
N VAL A 305 -21.79 15.14 1.30
CA VAL A 305 -22.04 16.54 1.63
C VAL A 305 -22.84 16.73 2.92
N PRO A 306 -22.65 17.86 3.64
CA PRO A 306 -23.47 18.22 4.79
C PRO A 306 -24.96 18.28 4.46
N SER A 307 -25.84 17.94 5.41
CA SER A 307 -27.30 18.09 5.27
C SER A 307 -27.72 19.52 4.87
N ALA A 308 -27.01 20.51 5.41
CA ALA A 308 -27.16 21.93 5.11
C ALA A 308 -26.94 22.33 3.65
N ILE A 309 -26.36 21.47 2.80
CA ILE A 309 -26.19 21.75 1.36
C ILE A 309 -27.53 22.09 0.69
N THR A 310 -28.63 21.46 1.15
CA THR A 310 -29.98 21.66 0.64
C THR A 310 -30.58 23.02 1.03
N ARG A 311 -30.05 23.70 2.05
CA ARG A 311 -30.43 25.08 2.39
C ARG A 311 -29.88 26.08 1.38
N ILE A 312 -28.63 25.90 0.93
CA ILE A 312 -27.98 26.80 -0.03
C ILE A 312 -28.24 26.42 -1.49
N PHE A 313 -28.46 25.13 -1.76
CA PHE A 313 -28.84 24.59 -3.08
C PHE A 313 -30.12 23.76 -2.95
N PRO A 314 -31.31 24.40 -2.87
CA PRO A 314 -32.59 23.70 -2.64
C PRO A 314 -33.03 22.79 -3.80
N ASN A 315 -32.39 22.92 -4.98
CA ASN A 315 -32.63 22.07 -6.14
C ASN A 315 -31.58 20.96 -6.31
N ALA A 316 -30.65 20.79 -5.36
CA ALA A 316 -29.61 19.77 -5.44
C ALA A 316 -30.22 18.36 -5.35
N ASN A 317 -29.89 17.52 -6.32
CA ASN A 317 -30.28 16.11 -6.36
C ASN A 317 -29.36 15.32 -5.42
N VAL A 318 -29.88 15.00 -4.23
CA VAL A 318 -29.19 14.25 -3.19
C VAL A 318 -29.96 12.99 -2.82
N SER A 319 -29.24 11.95 -2.41
CA SER A 319 -29.80 10.75 -1.81
C SER A 319 -29.09 10.42 -0.51
N HIS A 320 -29.82 10.00 0.52
CA HIS A 320 -29.23 9.45 1.73
C HIS A 320 -28.49 8.13 1.42
N LEU A 321 -27.31 7.99 1.98
CA LEU A 321 -26.60 6.71 2.06
C LEU A 321 -27.26 5.78 3.09
N PRO A 322 -27.04 4.46 3.01
CA PRO A 322 -27.50 3.51 4.03
C PRO A 322 -27.01 3.84 5.44
N ASP A 323 -27.68 3.29 6.45
CA ASP A 323 -27.11 3.20 7.81
C ASP A 323 -25.83 2.32 7.78
N TRP A 324 -24.80 2.78 8.45
CA TRP A 324 -23.53 2.11 8.63
C TRP A 324 -23.17 2.14 10.12
N GLY A 325 -22.63 1.04 10.66
CA GLY A 325 -22.20 0.97 12.06
C GLY A 325 -23.33 1.05 13.11
N HIS A 326 -24.60 1.02 12.70
CA HIS A 326 -25.78 1.15 13.57
C HIS A 326 -25.84 2.48 14.34
N PHE A 327 -25.34 3.56 13.72
CA PHE A 327 -25.50 4.90 14.27
C PHE A 327 -26.97 5.33 14.20
N ASN A 328 -27.45 6.10 15.19
CA ASN A 328 -28.79 6.67 15.11
C ASN A 328 -28.87 7.75 14.01
N SER A 329 -30.10 8.16 13.67
CA SER A 329 -30.37 9.14 12.61
C SER A 329 -29.77 10.53 12.81
N SER A 330 -29.17 10.83 13.98
CA SER A 330 -28.41 12.07 14.21
C SER A 330 -26.97 12.00 13.70
N PHE A 331 -26.42 10.80 13.48
CA PHE A 331 -25.01 10.59 13.11
C PHE A 331 -24.82 9.69 11.86
N CYS A 332 -25.88 9.00 11.40
CA CYS A 332 -25.86 8.15 10.22
C CYS A 332 -26.23 8.91 8.93
N CYS A 333 -26.15 8.18 7.81
CA CYS A 333 -26.97 8.42 6.63
C CYS A 333 -26.70 9.77 5.93
N ASN A 334 -25.41 10.06 5.71
CA ASN A 334 -24.94 11.23 4.96
C ASN A 334 -25.63 11.37 3.60
N LEU A 335 -25.73 12.63 3.13
CA LEU A 335 -26.17 12.90 1.77
C LEU A 335 -25.03 12.62 0.78
N LEU A 336 -25.33 11.86 -0.26
CA LEU A 336 -24.54 11.72 -1.46
C LEU A 336 -25.19 12.55 -2.57
N LEU A 337 -24.43 13.46 -3.20
CA LEU A 337 -24.84 14.13 -4.43
C LEU A 337 -24.97 13.12 -5.57
N ASP A 338 -26.03 13.25 -6.37
CA ASP A 338 -26.19 12.45 -7.57
C ASP A 338 -25.12 12.79 -8.62
N PHE A 339 -24.57 11.78 -9.28
CA PHE A 339 -23.51 11.94 -10.28
C PHE A 339 -23.98 12.61 -11.59
N SER A 340 -25.27 12.91 -11.74
CA SER A 340 -25.79 13.78 -12.79
C SER A 340 -25.94 15.24 -12.35
N ASP A 341 -25.82 15.55 -11.06
CA ASP A 341 -25.95 16.91 -10.54
C ASP A 341 -24.68 17.74 -10.83
N PRO A 342 -24.80 18.93 -11.48
CA PRO A 342 -23.66 19.81 -11.72
C PRO A 342 -22.91 20.24 -10.45
N LEU A 343 -23.58 20.24 -9.29
CA LEU A 343 -23.00 20.58 -8.00
C LEU A 343 -21.91 19.58 -7.58
N PHE A 344 -21.99 18.31 -7.97
CA PHE A 344 -20.94 17.31 -7.70
C PHE A 344 -19.60 17.79 -8.25
N LYS A 345 -19.58 18.14 -9.54
CA LYS A 345 -18.36 18.61 -10.23
C LYS A 345 -17.90 19.95 -9.69
N ARG A 346 -18.83 20.85 -9.33
CA ARG A 346 -18.49 22.15 -8.74
C ARG A 346 -17.79 21.98 -7.39
N ILE A 347 -18.34 21.20 -6.46
CA ILE A 347 -17.71 20.99 -5.15
C ILE A 347 -16.37 20.26 -5.32
N GLY A 348 -16.34 19.20 -6.14
CA GLY A 348 -15.09 18.48 -6.37
C GLY A 348 -13.99 19.31 -7.04
N HIS A 349 -14.35 20.23 -7.93
CA HIS A 349 -13.42 21.21 -8.47
C HIS A 349 -12.84 22.10 -7.36
N GLU A 350 -13.69 22.75 -6.55
CA GLU A 350 -13.22 23.69 -5.52
C GLU A 350 -12.41 22.98 -4.41
N VAL A 351 -12.80 21.76 -4.00
CA VAL A 351 -12.02 20.96 -3.04
C VAL A 351 -10.62 20.65 -3.58
N VAL A 352 -10.51 20.13 -4.81
CA VAL A 352 -9.19 19.78 -5.38
C VAL A 352 -8.37 21.04 -5.69
N LYS A 353 -9.01 22.12 -6.17
CA LYS A 353 -8.37 23.42 -6.38
C LYS A 353 -7.82 24.01 -5.08
N GLU A 354 -8.54 23.89 -3.96
CA GLU A 354 -8.06 24.43 -2.70
C GLU A 354 -6.98 23.53 -2.06
N MET A 355 -7.04 22.20 -2.24
CA MET A 355 -5.90 21.32 -1.96
C MET A 355 -4.65 21.73 -2.75
N LEU A 356 -4.80 22.08 -4.05
CA LEU A 356 -3.69 22.57 -4.89
C LEU A 356 -3.13 23.91 -4.40
N ASN A 357 -3.99 24.84 -4.01
CA ASN A 357 -3.60 26.17 -3.54
C ASN A 357 -2.82 26.10 -2.23
N GLU A 358 -3.33 25.35 -1.25
CA GLU A 358 -2.74 25.25 0.09
C GLU A 358 -1.53 24.32 0.11
N PHE A 359 -1.62 23.13 -0.48
CA PHE A 359 -0.62 22.06 -0.33
C PHE A 359 0.20 21.75 -1.57
N GLY A 360 -0.10 22.37 -2.72
CA GLY A 360 0.38 21.86 -4.01
C GLY A 360 -0.13 20.44 -4.28
N THR A 361 0.59 19.64 -5.06
CA THR A 361 0.21 18.24 -5.31
C THR A 361 1.39 17.40 -5.77
N ASP A 362 1.19 16.09 -5.80
CA ASP A 362 2.04 15.09 -6.47
C ASP A 362 1.24 14.27 -7.50
N HIS A 363 0.07 14.81 -7.91
CA HIS A 363 -0.85 14.31 -8.92
C HIS A 363 -1.52 12.96 -8.61
N VAL A 364 -1.51 12.50 -7.35
CA VAL A 364 -2.23 11.29 -6.93
C VAL A 364 -3.22 11.64 -5.83
N TYR A 365 -4.47 11.23 -6.00
CA TYR A 365 -5.56 11.56 -5.07
C TYR A 365 -6.36 10.32 -4.70
N ASN A 366 -6.62 10.13 -3.41
CA ASN A 366 -7.48 9.05 -2.92
C ASN A 366 -8.92 9.54 -2.71
N ILE A 367 -9.87 8.79 -3.27
CA ILE A 367 -11.30 9.13 -3.31
C ILE A 367 -12.12 7.83 -3.30
N ASP A 368 -13.00 7.64 -2.32
CA ASP A 368 -13.79 6.42 -2.19
C ASP A 368 -15.24 6.74 -1.75
N THR A 369 -16.20 6.61 -2.67
CA THR A 369 -17.62 7.02 -2.46
C THR A 369 -18.49 5.97 -1.78
N PHE A 370 -18.07 4.71 -1.78
CA PHE A 370 -18.92 3.56 -1.44
C PHE A 370 -18.25 2.61 -0.44
N ASN A 371 -17.30 3.11 0.36
CA ASN A 371 -16.62 2.30 1.35
C ASN A 371 -17.63 1.76 2.38
N GLU A 372 -17.86 0.45 2.36
CA GLU A 372 -18.87 -0.26 3.18
C GLU A 372 -20.31 0.29 3.05
N MET A 373 -20.62 0.96 1.95
CA MET A 373 -21.94 1.53 1.68
C MET A 373 -22.42 1.11 0.30
N LEU A 374 -23.57 0.44 0.23
CA LEU A 374 -24.10 -0.03 -1.05
C LEU A 374 -24.57 1.14 -1.93
N PRO A 375 -24.13 1.24 -3.19
CA PRO A 375 -24.67 2.18 -4.15
C PRO A 375 -26.17 1.95 -4.38
N LYS A 376 -26.95 3.02 -4.58
CA LYS A 376 -28.42 2.94 -4.77
C LYS A 376 -28.89 2.16 -6.01
N SER A 377 -27.96 1.75 -6.89
CA SER A 377 -28.23 0.89 -8.03
C SER A 377 -27.01 0.04 -8.38
N SER A 378 -27.22 -1.26 -8.62
CA SER A 378 -26.23 -2.19 -9.16
C SER A 378 -26.12 -2.13 -10.70
N SER A 379 -26.77 -1.16 -11.35
CA SER A 379 -26.70 -0.97 -12.80
C SER A 379 -25.29 -0.56 -13.24
N PRO A 380 -24.65 -1.28 -14.17
CA PRO A 380 -23.36 -0.90 -14.74
C PRO A 380 -23.33 0.54 -15.27
N THR A 381 -24.43 1.04 -15.86
CA THR A 381 -24.51 2.42 -16.36
C THR A 381 -24.41 3.46 -15.24
N TYR A 382 -25.03 3.19 -14.08
CA TYR A 382 -24.96 4.08 -12.91
C TYR A 382 -23.56 4.09 -12.30
N LEU A 383 -22.94 2.92 -12.17
CA LEU A 383 -21.60 2.76 -11.59
C LEU A 383 -20.48 3.29 -12.50
N ALA A 384 -20.66 3.19 -13.83
CA ALA A 384 -19.78 3.86 -14.78
C ALA A 384 -19.93 5.39 -14.71
N GLN A 385 -21.16 5.90 -14.57
CA GLN A 385 -21.41 7.33 -14.41
C GLN A 385 -20.83 7.88 -13.11
N SER A 386 -20.86 7.12 -12.00
CA SER A 386 -20.26 7.55 -10.74
C SER A 386 -18.75 7.70 -10.86
N ALA A 387 -18.06 6.67 -11.35
CA ALA A 387 -16.61 6.70 -11.54
C ALA A 387 -16.17 7.79 -12.52
N LYS A 388 -16.89 7.93 -13.64
CA LYS A 388 -16.65 9.01 -14.61
C LYS A 388 -16.81 10.40 -13.97
N THR A 389 -17.84 10.61 -13.15
CA THR A 389 -18.11 11.92 -12.55
C THR A 389 -17.10 12.30 -11.48
N VAL A 390 -16.68 11.34 -10.64
CA VAL A 390 -15.57 11.52 -9.69
C VAL A 390 -14.29 11.93 -10.43
N PHE A 391 -13.94 11.19 -11.49
CA PHE A 391 -12.73 11.47 -12.26
C PHE A 391 -12.80 12.79 -13.05
N GLU A 392 -13.95 13.15 -13.60
CA GLU A 392 -14.18 14.44 -14.27
C GLU A 392 -14.13 15.62 -13.28
N ALA A 393 -14.66 15.46 -12.05
CA ALA A 393 -14.54 16.47 -11.01
C ALA A 393 -13.08 16.68 -10.61
N LEU A 394 -12.36 15.60 -10.34
CA LEU A 394 -10.93 15.60 -10.02
C LEU A 394 -10.08 16.27 -11.12
N THR A 395 -10.25 15.82 -12.37
CA THR A 395 -9.45 16.32 -13.50
C THR A 395 -9.83 17.72 -13.99
N SER A 396 -10.96 18.28 -13.52
CA SER A 396 -11.33 19.66 -13.79
C SER A 396 -10.41 20.68 -13.10
N ALA A 397 -9.81 20.30 -11.97
CA ALA A 397 -8.83 21.11 -11.24
C ALA A 397 -7.39 20.66 -11.52
N ASP A 398 -7.14 19.35 -11.64
CA ASP A 398 -5.82 18.80 -11.97
C ASP A 398 -5.86 17.85 -13.17
N GLN A 399 -5.54 18.36 -14.37
CA GLN A 399 -5.52 17.58 -15.62
C GLN A 399 -4.53 16.40 -15.61
N GLN A 400 -3.57 16.39 -14.68
CA GLN A 400 -2.59 15.31 -14.51
C GLN A 400 -2.98 14.29 -13.43
N ALA A 401 -4.08 14.49 -12.71
CA ALA A 401 -4.49 13.66 -11.59
C ALA A 401 -4.70 12.17 -11.93
N VAL A 402 -4.13 11.31 -11.09
CA VAL A 402 -4.35 9.87 -11.03
C VAL A 402 -5.19 9.59 -9.79
N TRP A 403 -6.29 8.85 -9.97
CA TRP A 403 -7.17 8.47 -8.88
C TRP A 403 -6.70 7.15 -8.25
N LEU A 404 -6.28 7.20 -6.99
CA LEU A 404 -6.04 6.02 -6.16
C LEU A 404 -7.37 5.60 -5.51
N MET A 405 -7.85 4.39 -5.77
CA MET A 405 -9.13 3.89 -5.23
C MET A 405 -8.89 2.67 -4.33
N GLN A 406 -9.57 2.60 -3.18
CA GLN A 406 -9.55 1.42 -2.32
C GLN A 406 -10.38 0.30 -2.96
N GLY A 407 -9.74 -0.85 -3.24
CA GLY A 407 -10.41 -2.05 -3.74
C GLY A 407 -11.27 -2.78 -2.71
N TRP A 408 -11.30 -2.32 -1.45
CA TRP A 408 -12.01 -2.96 -0.32
C TRP A 408 -13.47 -3.28 -0.64
N ILE A 409 -14.17 -2.36 -1.31
CA ILE A 409 -15.59 -2.52 -1.64
C ILE A 409 -15.86 -3.79 -2.46
N PHE A 410 -14.91 -4.20 -3.30
CA PHE A 410 -15.02 -5.38 -4.15
C PHE A 410 -14.88 -6.71 -3.37
N GLU A 411 -14.29 -6.68 -2.17
CA GLU A 411 -14.32 -7.80 -1.21
C GLU A 411 -15.52 -7.66 -0.29
N ASN A 412 -15.56 -6.58 0.49
CA ASN A 412 -16.51 -6.37 1.60
C ASN A 412 -17.98 -6.62 1.22
N SER A 413 -18.33 -6.30 -0.02
CA SER A 413 -19.68 -6.44 -0.56
C SER A 413 -19.71 -7.29 -1.85
N VAL A 414 -19.08 -8.47 -1.86
CA VAL A 414 -19.04 -9.42 -3.00
C VAL A 414 -20.39 -9.69 -3.67
N ASP A 415 -21.49 -9.73 -2.91
CA ASP A 415 -22.83 -9.99 -3.44
C ASP A 415 -23.37 -8.84 -4.31
N PHE A 416 -22.86 -7.62 -4.12
CA PHE A 416 -23.13 -6.46 -4.96
C PHE A 416 -22.10 -6.34 -6.08
N TRP A 417 -20.80 -6.39 -5.73
CA TRP A 417 -19.68 -6.09 -6.62
C TRP A 417 -19.27 -7.29 -7.48
N LYS A 418 -20.17 -7.73 -8.35
CA LYS A 418 -19.89 -8.78 -9.35
C LYS A 418 -19.08 -8.19 -10.51
N SER A 419 -18.46 -9.06 -11.32
CA SER A 419 -17.59 -8.66 -12.45
C SER A 419 -18.15 -7.52 -13.34
N PRO A 420 -19.45 -7.51 -13.75
CA PRO A 420 -20.01 -6.39 -14.51
C PRO A 420 -20.01 -5.04 -13.77
N GLN A 421 -20.23 -5.05 -12.45
CA GLN A 421 -20.25 -3.86 -11.60
C GLN A 421 -18.83 -3.33 -11.37
N ILE A 422 -17.87 -4.20 -11.05
CA ILE A 422 -16.45 -3.82 -10.92
C ILE A 422 -15.94 -3.25 -12.24
N LYS A 423 -16.18 -3.95 -13.36
CA LYS A 423 -15.74 -3.52 -14.70
C LYS A 423 -16.30 -2.16 -15.09
N ALA A 424 -17.56 -1.88 -14.75
CA ALA A 424 -18.19 -0.59 -15.01
C ALA A 424 -17.47 0.58 -14.33
N VAL A 425 -17.08 0.45 -13.05
CA VAL A 425 -16.31 1.47 -12.33
C VAL A 425 -14.91 1.59 -12.91
N VAL A 426 -14.18 0.48 -12.97
CA VAL A 426 -12.73 0.43 -13.23
C VAL A 426 -12.39 0.85 -14.67
N THR A 427 -13.28 0.57 -15.64
CA THR A 427 -13.07 0.95 -17.05
C THR A 427 -13.75 2.26 -17.47
N ALA A 428 -14.49 2.93 -16.58
CA ALA A 428 -15.03 4.27 -16.85
C ALA A 428 -13.98 5.39 -16.74
N VAL A 429 -12.81 5.09 -16.16
CA VAL A 429 -11.65 5.98 -16.08
C VAL A 429 -10.61 5.54 -17.12
N PRO A 430 -9.88 6.45 -17.80
CA PRO A 430 -8.84 6.08 -18.75
C PRO A 430 -7.80 5.12 -18.16
N LYS A 431 -7.31 4.18 -18.98
CA LYS A 431 -6.32 3.20 -18.55
C LYS A 431 -5.04 3.87 -18.05
N GLY A 432 -4.61 3.53 -16.84
CA GLY A 432 -3.45 4.12 -16.17
C GLY A 432 -3.71 5.46 -15.47
N ARG A 433 -4.96 5.97 -15.46
CA ARG A 433 -5.36 7.16 -14.68
C ARG A 433 -6.17 6.83 -13.42
N MET A 434 -6.37 5.54 -13.16
CA MET A 434 -6.84 4.99 -11.89
C MET A 434 -5.82 3.94 -11.43
N ILE A 435 -5.44 3.95 -10.16
CA ILE A 435 -4.66 2.88 -9.50
C ILE A 435 -5.57 2.24 -8.46
N ILE A 436 -5.71 0.92 -8.48
CA ILE A 436 -6.45 0.20 -7.44
C ILE A 436 -5.50 -0.21 -6.31
N LEU A 437 -5.85 0.11 -5.07
CA LEU A 437 -5.27 -0.53 -3.89
C LEU A 437 -5.99 -1.87 -3.69
N GLU A 438 -5.34 -2.96 -4.05
CA GLU A 438 -5.76 -4.30 -3.66
C GLU A 438 -5.51 -4.43 -2.15
N LEU A 439 -6.50 -4.03 -1.34
CA LEU A 439 -6.26 -3.62 0.04
C LEU A 439 -5.91 -4.78 0.98
N PHE A 440 -6.51 -5.95 0.75
CA PHE A 440 -6.39 -7.17 1.59
C PHE A 440 -5.83 -8.35 0.78
N ALA A 441 -4.78 -8.08 -0.01
CA ALA A 441 -4.27 -8.96 -1.05
C ALA A 441 -3.71 -10.30 -0.52
N GLU A 442 -3.30 -10.33 0.74
CA GLU A 442 -2.73 -11.50 1.42
C GLU A 442 -3.79 -12.56 1.74
N ASN A 443 -5.04 -12.17 2.00
CA ASN A 443 -6.11 -13.11 2.34
C ASN A 443 -7.21 -13.17 1.27
N ARG A 444 -7.46 -12.07 0.55
CA ARG A 444 -8.61 -11.89 -0.35
C ARG A 444 -8.27 -11.16 -1.68
N PRO A 445 -7.36 -11.69 -2.50
CA PRO A 445 -6.94 -11.04 -3.75
C PRO A 445 -8.02 -10.99 -4.83
N VAL A 446 -8.56 -9.79 -5.11
CA VAL A 446 -9.58 -9.48 -6.12
C VAL A 446 -9.02 -9.49 -7.56
N TYR A 447 -7.75 -9.15 -7.76
CA TYR A 447 -7.07 -9.09 -9.07
C TYR A 447 -7.20 -10.39 -9.87
N ARG A 448 -7.27 -11.54 -9.17
CA ARG A 448 -7.34 -12.89 -9.75
C ARG A 448 -8.64 -13.14 -10.53
N HIS A 449 -9.76 -12.56 -10.10
CA HIS A 449 -11.08 -12.76 -10.72
C HIS A 449 -11.61 -11.51 -11.43
N THR A 450 -10.79 -10.45 -11.50
CA THR A 450 -11.03 -9.23 -12.29
C THR A 450 -10.08 -9.10 -13.48
N GLU A 451 -9.37 -10.17 -13.84
CA GLU A 451 -8.40 -10.19 -14.95
C GLU A 451 -7.33 -9.09 -14.80
N SER A 452 -6.76 -8.94 -13.60
CA SER A 452 -5.89 -7.82 -13.22
C SER A 452 -6.59 -6.46 -13.39
N TYR A 453 -7.74 -6.30 -12.72
CA TYR A 453 -8.59 -5.10 -12.77
C TYR A 453 -8.89 -4.60 -14.20
N PHE A 454 -9.18 -5.54 -15.10
CA PHE A 454 -9.49 -5.29 -16.51
C PHE A 454 -8.45 -4.41 -17.23
N GLY A 455 -7.20 -4.44 -16.75
CA GLY A 455 -6.08 -3.68 -17.29
C GLY A 455 -5.79 -2.35 -16.60
N GLN A 456 -6.48 -1.94 -15.53
CA GLN A 456 -6.01 -0.82 -14.69
C GLN A 456 -4.84 -1.26 -13.81
N PRO A 457 -3.87 -0.38 -13.52
CA PRO A 457 -2.78 -0.68 -12.60
C PRO A 457 -3.28 -0.91 -11.17
N PHE A 458 -2.60 -1.77 -10.43
CA PHE A 458 -2.90 -2.01 -9.01
C PHE A 458 -1.64 -2.15 -8.14
N ILE A 459 -1.83 -1.95 -6.84
CA ILE A 459 -0.82 -2.13 -5.80
C ILE A 459 -1.29 -3.27 -4.88
N TRP A 460 -0.50 -4.35 -4.82
CA TRP A 460 -0.77 -5.50 -3.94
C TRP A 460 -0.49 -5.07 -2.50
N SER A 461 -1.52 -4.90 -1.67
CA SER A 461 -1.35 -4.41 -0.29
C SER A 461 -1.66 -5.49 0.73
N MET A 462 -0.81 -5.55 1.76
CA MET A 462 -1.09 -6.30 2.98
C MET A 462 -1.91 -5.42 3.93
N LEU A 463 -3.11 -5.85 4.30
CA LEU A 463 -3.92 -5.15 5.31
C LEU A 463 -3.41 -5.49 6.70
N HIS A 464 -3.28 -6.80 6.99
CA HIS A 464 -2.87 -7.41 8.26
C HIS A 464 -3.76 -7.10 9.46
N ASN A 465 -3.88 -5.84 9.88
CA ASN A 465 -4.51 -5.44 11.14
C ASN A 465 -5.83 -4.68 10.92
N PHE A 466 -6.87 -5.07 11.66
CA PHE A 466 -8.16 -4.39 11.75
C PHE A 466 -8.30 -3.75 13.13
N GLY A 467 -8.89 -2.55 13.22
CA GLY A 467 -9.24 -1.88 14.48
C GLY A 467 -8.08 -1.49 15.41
N GLY A 468 -6.82 -1.71 15.04
CA GLY A 468 -5.69 -1.61 15.97
C GLY A 468 -5.67 -2.72 17.03
N THR A 469 -6.34 -3.86 16.78
CA THR A 469 -6.41 -4.96 17.76
C THR A 469 -5.03 -5.58 18.00
N LEU A 470 -4.78 -5.98 19.25
CA LEU A 470 -3.52 -6.62 19.66
C LEU A 470 -3.68 -8.14 19.72
N GLU A 471 -3.06 -8.85 18.79
CA GLU A 471 -3.01 -10.31 18.76
C GLU A 471 -1.72 -10.80 18.06
N LEU A 472 -1.22 -11.99 18.41
CA LEU A 472 -0.11 -12.61 17.68
C LEU A 472 -0.66 -13.33 16.43
N TYR A 473 -0.70 -12.59 15.32
CA TYR A 473 -1.21 -12.97 14.01
C TYR A 473 -0.19 -12.64 12.90
N GLY A 474 -0.35 -13.25 11.72
CA GLY A 474 0.45 -12.94 10.54
C GLY A 474 0.45 -14.04 9.46
N SER A 475 -0.01 -13.70 8.25
CA SER A 475 -0.07 -14.62 7.10
C SER A 475 1.27 -14.75 6.35
N PHE A 476 2.36 -15.18 7.03
CA PHE A 476 3.73 -15.26 6.48
C PHE A 476 3.82 -15.88 5.08
N ASP A 477 3.26 -17.08 4.87
CA ASP A 477 3.33 -17.76 3.58
C ASP A 477 2.68 -16.96 2.44
N SER A 478 1.61 -16.22 2.75
CA SER A 478 0.92 -15.39 1.77
C SER A 478 1.68 -14.11 1.45
N ILE A 479 2.27 -13.44 2.45
CA ILE A 479 3.11 -12.25 2.19
C ILE A 479 4.46 -12.62 1.53
N ASN A 480 4.92 -13.87 1.68
CA ASN A 480 6.13 -14.41 1.05
C ASN A 480 5.91 -14.79 -0.43
N THR A 481 4.72 -15.29 -0.78
CA THR A 481 4.41 -15.78 -2.14
C THR A 481 3.51 -14.87 -2.95
N GLY A 482 2.62 -14.12 -2.29
CA GLY A 482 1.59 -13.26 -2.87
C GLY A 482 2.12 -12.17 -3.79
N PRO A 483 3.09 -11.33 -3.37
CA PRO A 483 3.67 -10.31 -4.24
C PRO A 483 4.28 -10.89 -5.53
N ALA A 484 4.99 -12.02 -5.44
CA ALA A 484 5.55 -12.69 -6.62
C ALA A 484 4.44 -13.27 -7.51
N ALA A 485 3.39 -13.86 -6.93
CA ALA A 485 2.23 -14.36 -7.66
C ALA A 485 1.37 -13.25 -8.30
N GLY A 486 1.36 -12.04 -7.72
CA GLY A 486 0.74 -10.85 -8.30
C GLY A 486 1.49 -10.36 -9.54
N ARG A 487 2.82 -10.18 -9.44
CA ARG A 487 3.68 -9.77 -10.57
C ARG A 487 3.66 -10.78 -11.72
N ASN A 488 3.66 -12.08 -11.40
CA ASN A 488 3.68 -13.17 -12.39
C ASN A 488 2.29 -13.56 -12.93
N PHE A 489 1.22 -12.87 -12.52
CA PHE A 489 -0.12 -13.16 -13.03
C PHE A 489 -0.22 -12.87 -14.56
N PRO A 490 -0.97 -13.65 -15.34
CA PRO A 490 -1.12 -13.40 -16.78
C PRO A 490 -1.64 -11.99 -17.06
N ASN A 491 -0.91 -11.24 -17.88
CA ASN A 491 -1.17 -9.82 -18.17
C ASN A 491 -1.23 -8.93 -16.91
N SER A 492 -0.44 -9.24 -15.88
CA SER A 492 -0.42 -8.47 -14.63
C SER A 492 -0.19 -6.97 -14.86
N THR A 493 -0.98 -6.19 -14.15
CA THR A 493 -0.91 -4.74 -14.04
C THR A 493 -0.43 -4.28 -12.67
N MET A 494 0.21 -5.18 -11.91
CA MET A 494 0.81 -4.86 -10.62
C MET A 494 1.97 -3.88 -10.83
N ILE A 495 1.90 -2.72 -10.18
CA ILE A 495 2.91 -1.64 -10.25
C ILE A 495 3.56 -1.32 -8.90
N GLY A 496 3.15 -2.02 -7.84
CA GLY A 496 3.64 -1.79 -6.49
C GLY A 496 3.20 -2.84 -5.49
N ILE A 497 3.84 -2.79 -4.32
CA ILE A 497 3.35 -3.43 -3.09
C ILE A 497 2.92 -2.35 -2.08
N GLY A 498 2.15 -2.73 -1.06
CA GLY A 498 1.70 -1.80 -0.03
C GLY A 498 1.51 -2.43 1.34
N MET A 499 1.46 -1.58 2.37
CA MET A 499 1.04 -1.93 3.72
C MET A 499 -0.09 -0.99 4.14
N ALA A 500 -1.30 -1.52 4.33
CA ALA A 500 -2.52 -0.76 4.59
C ALA A 500 -3.23 -1.18 5.90
N PRO A 501 -2.52 -1.23 7.05
CA PRO A 501 -3.13 -1.64 8.31
C PRO A 501 -4.05 -0.57 8.89
N GLU A 502 -5.17 -0.99 9.48
CA GLU A 502 -6.04 -0.06 10.18
C GLU A 502 -5.38 0.53 11.41
N GLY A 503 -4.59 -0.23 12.19
CA GLY A 503 -3.75 0.28 13.27
C GLY A 503 -2.33 -0.31 13.24
N ILE A 504 -1.37 0.43 13.80
CA ILE A 504 0.06 0.06 13.83
C ILE A 504 0.53 -0.24 15.26
N ASN A 505 1.85 -0.28 15.51
CA ASN A 505 2.46 -0.61 16.81
C ASN A 505 2.18 -2.04 17.30
N GLN A 506 2.02 -2.98 16.36
CA GLN A 506 1.84 -4.40 16.61
C GLN A 506 2.56 -5.23 15.53
N ASN A 507 2.86 -6.50 15.83
CA ASN A 507 3.32 -7.55 14.91
C ASN A 507 4.41 -7.10 13.92
N GLU A 508 5.41 -6.38 14.44
CA GLU A 508 6.43 -5.70 13.63
C GLU A 508 7.17 -6.64 12.67
N VAL A 509 7.25 -7.93 13.04
CA VAL A 509 7.79 -9.03 12.20
C VAL A 509 7.15 -9.10 10.83
N ILE A 510 5.84 -8.85 10.74
CA ILE A 510 5.05 -8.95 9.50
C ILE A 510 5.33 -7.74 8.62
N TYR A 511 5.40 -6.54 9.19
CA TYR A 511 5.71 -5.31 8.46
C TYR A 511 7.17 -5.29 7.97
N GLU A 512 8.11 -5.75 8.80
CA GLU A 512 9.51 -5.98 8.45
C GLU A 512 9.66 -7.01 7.31
N PHE A 513 8.96 -8.14 7.40
CA PHE A 513 8.98 -9.16 6.34
C PHE A 513 8.37 -8.65 5.03
N MET A 514 7.27 -7.91 5.12
CA MET A 514 6.55 -7.35 3.98
C MET A 514 7.37 -6.27 3.27
N ALA A 515 8.02 -5.37 4.01
CA ALA A 515 8.84 -4.31 3.43
C ALA A 515 9.98 -4.86 2.55
N GLU A 516 10.64 -5.94 2.97
CA GLU A 516 11.71 -6.57 2.18
C GLU A 516 11.24 -7.18 0.85
N ASN A 517 9.97 -7.54 0.70
CA ASN A 517 9.42 -7.97 -0.61
C ASN A 517 9.44 -6.84 -1.66
N ALA A 518 9.79 -5.61 -1.26
CA ALA A 518 10.10 -4.52 -2.17
C ALA A 518 11.35 -4.81 -3.02
N TRP A 519 12.34 -5.60 -2.55
CA TRP A 519 13.57 -5.91 -3.31
C TRP A 519 13.95 -7.39 -3.35
N VAL A 520 13.33 -8.25 -2.54
CA VAL A 520 13.47 -9.71 -2.66
C VAL A 520 12.50 -10.20 -3.76
N PRO A 521 12.97 -10.75 -4.89
CA PRO A 521 12.12 -11.05 -6.05
C PRO A 521 11.39 -12.40 -5.98
N GLN A 522 11.81 -13.30 -5.08
CA GLN A 522 11.35 -14.68 -4.98
C GLN A 522 11.07 -15.05 -3.52
N PRO A 523 10.14 -15.98 -3.22
CA PRO A 523 9.86 -16.41 -1.86
C PRO A 523 11.13 -16.92 -1.15
N ARG A 524 11.30 -16.55 0.13
CA ARG A 524 12.45 -16.93 0.97
C ARG A 524 12.04 -17.90 2.08
N GLY A 525 13.00 -18.68 2.59
CA GLY A 525 12.74 -19.62 3.68
C GLY A 525 12.49 -18.88 4.99
N VAL A 526 11.23 -18.81 5.44
CA VAL A 526 10.79 -18.00 6.58
C VAL A 526 11.62 -18.31 7.84
N SER A 527 11.79 -19.58 8.20
CA SER A 527 12.57 -19.99 9.37
C SER A 527 14.07 -19.66 9.30
N GLN A 528 14.63 -19.47 8.09
CA GLN A 528 16.03 -19.00 7.96
C GLN A 528 16.12 -17.50 8.17
N TRP A 529 15.15 -16.75 7.67
CA TRP A 529 15.06 -15.30 7.87
C TRP A 529 14.84 -14.92 9.35
N GLU A 530 13.95 -15.64 10.04
CA GLU A 530 13.71 -15.47 11.48
C GLU A 530 14.98 -15.70 12.32
N LEU A 531 15.80 -16.71 11.97
CA LEU A 531 16.98 -17.12 12.73
C LEU A 531 18.25 -16.31 12.43
N ILE A 532 18.37 -15.71 11.24
CA ILE A 532 19.62 -15.09 10.76
C ILE A 532 19.63 -13.57 10.97
N ASP A 533 18.51 -12.89 10.70
CA ASP A 533 18.53 -11.43 10.57
C ASP A 533 17.99 -10.65 11.78
N LYS A 534 17.09 -11.23 12.61
CA LYS A 534 16.21 -10.42 13.50
C LYS A 534 16.07 -10.94 14.93
N THR A 535 17.15 -10.84 15.72
CA THR A 535 17.28 -11.27 17.12
C THR A 535 16.37 -10.56 18.14
N LEU A 536 15.43 -9.70 17.72
CA LEU A 536 14.65 -8.81 18.60
C LEU A 536 13.16 -8.74 18.33
N ILE A 537 12.63 -9.52 17.38
CA ILE A 537 11.18 -9.52 17.10
C ILE A 537 10.42 -10.63 17.85
N PHE A 538 11.07 -11.27 18.83
CA PHE A 538 10.51 -12.25 19.74
C PHE A 538 10.85 -11.89 21.19
#